data_AF-A0A4Y2UZE1-F1
#
_entry.id   AF-A0A4Y2UZE1-F1
#
_cell.length_a   1.000
_cell.length_b   1.000
_cell.length_c   1.000
_cell.angle_alpha   90.00
_cell.angle_beta   90.00
_cell.angle_gamma   90.00
#
_symmetry.space_group_name_H-M   'P 1'
#
loop_
_entity.id
_entity.type
_entity.pdbx_description
1 polymer ?
#
loop_
_entity_poly.entity_id
_entity_poly.type
_entity_poly.pdbx_seq_one_letter_code
_entity_poly.pdbx_strand_id
1 'polypeptide(L)'
;MRVMCYSHWMNVSLPNLKALYSSETEKWPVQNPEKVITLYKVSGTFQKAYSATARVQLAEKAFRVTGIEPNNPDIISEDCYSPSLVVLAVLDNDCTVAVAPGENEVSPSTSQIDVSIQSIVPLPRHE
;
A
#
# COMPACT_ATOMS: atom_id res chain seq x y z
N MET A 1 14.18 -6.41 -21.83
CA MET A 1 13.19 -5.75 -20.95
C MET A 1 12.48 -4.67 -21.76
N ARG A 2 11.17 -4.80 -22.05
CA ARG A 2 10.45 -3.84 -22.90
C ARG A 2 9.81 -2.79 -21.98
N VAL A 3 10.30 -1.56 -22.03
CA VAL A 3 9.74 -0.43 -21.27
C VAL A 3 8.36 -0.12 -21.85
N MET A 4 7.30 -0.45 -21.13
CA MET A 4 5.94 -0.06 -21.53
C MET A 4 5.66 1.36 -21.04
N CYS A 5 5.16 2.23 -21.93
CA CYS A 5 4.67 3.55 -21.54
C CYS A 5 3.48 3.41 -20.56
N TYR A 6 3.37 4.32 -19.58
CA TYR A 6 2.30 4.36 -18.59
C TYR A 6 0.89 4.26 -19.19
N SER A 7 0.66 4.89 -20.34
CA SER A 7 -0.60 4.83 -21.08
C SER A 7 -0.92 3.43 -21.60
N HIS A 8 0.07 2.70 -22.11
CA HIS A 8 -0.09 1.31 -22.51
C HIS A 8 -0.37 0.43 -21.30
N TRP A 9 0.31 0.68 -20.17
CA TRP A 9 0.15 -0.09 -18.94
C TRP A 9 -1.25 0.05 -18.33
N MET A 10 -1.76 1.28 -18.20
CA MET A 10 -3.14 1.51 -17.72
C MET A 10 -4.19 0.83 -18.59
N ASN A 11 -3.99 0.80 -19.92
CA ASN A 11 -4.90 0.10 -20.82
C ASN A 11 -4.82 -1.43 -20.69
N VAL A 12 -3.63 -1.99 -20.41
CA VAL A 12 -3.48 -3.43 -20.14
C VAL A 12 -4.15 -3.82 -18.83
N SER A 13 -4.04 -2.98 -17.80
CA SER A 13 -4.51 -3.29 -16.45
C SER A 13 -5.97 -2.91 -16.17
N LEU A 14 -6.55 -1.92 -16.87
CA LEU A 14 -7.94 -1.45 -16.72
C LEU A 14 -8.50 -0.88 -18.04
N PRO A 15 -8.76 -1.72 -19.06
CA PRO A 15 -8.97 -1.29 -20.44
C PRO A 15 -10.19 -0.38 -20.67
N ASN A 16 -11.21 -0.45 -19.82
CA ASN A 16 -12.46 0.33 -19.97
C ASN A 16 -12.70 1.36 -18.87
N LEU A 17 -11.76 1.58 -17.95
CA LEU A 17 -11.98 2.46 -16.80
C LEU A 17 -12.31 3.89 -17.23
N LYS A 18 -11.56 4.43 -18.19
CA LYS A 18 -11.77 5.80 -18.68
C LYS A 18 -13.18 5.99 -19.25
N ALA A 19 -13.62 5.06 -20.11
CA ALA A 19 -14.93 5.12 -20.73
C ALA A 19 -16.07 4.97 -19.71
N LEU A 20 -15.94 4.02 -18.78
CA LEU A 20 -16.94 3.79 -17.74
C LEU A 20 -17.03 4.96 -16.75
N TYR A 21 -15.89 5.54 -16.39
CA TYR A 21 -15.85 6.73 -15.55
C TYR A 21 -16.51 7.92 -16.23
N SER A 22 -16.15 8.23 -17.49
CA SER A 22 -16.81 9.28 -18.27
C SER A 22 -18.33 9.07 -18.35
N SER A 23 -18.77 7.85 -18.65
CA SER A 23 -20.19 7.51 -18.70
C SER A 23 -20.91 7.75 -17.36
N GLU A 24 -20.31 7.37 -16.24
CA GLU A 24 -20.90 7.60 -14.92
C GLU A 24 -20.88 9.07 -14.49
N THR A 25 -19.84 9.81 -14.87
CA THR A 25 -19.77 11.27 -14.62
C THR A 25 -20.82 12.02 -15.42
N GLU A 26 -21.07 11.65 -16.68
CA GLU A 26 -22.09 12.28 -17.55
C GLU A 26 -23.52 12.03 -17.07
N LYS A 27 -23.81 10.85 -16.50
CA LYS A 27 -25.14 10.51 -15.95
C LYS A 27 -25.52 11.37 -14.74
N TRP A 28 -24.54 11.75 -13.92
CA TRP A 28 -24.81 12.42 -12.66
C TRP A 28 -25.50 13.79 -12.77
N PRO A 29 -25.01 14.75 -13.59
CA PRO A 29 -25.63 16.07 -13.69
C PRO A 29 -27.05 15.99 -14.28
N VAL A 30 -27.32 15.01 -15.14
CA VAL A 30 -28.66 14.77 -15.70
C VAL A 30 -29.66 14.37 -14.60
N GLN A 31 -29.22 13.58 -13.61
CA GLN A 31 -30.06 13.10 -12.51
C GLN A 31 -30.13 14.06 -11.32
N ASN A 32 -29.19 15.02 -11.24
CA ASN A 32 -29.04 15.92 -10.10
C ASN A 32 -28.82 17.36 -10.59
N PRO A 33 -29.83 17.97 -11.23
CA PRO A 33 -29.76 19.37 -11.62
C PRO A 33 -29.48 20.24 -10.38
N GLU A 34 -28.72 21.32 -10.57
CA GLU A 34 -28.33 22.32 -9.55
C GLU A 34 -27.40 21.83 -8.42
N LYS A 35 -27.07 20.54 -8.36
CA LYS A 35 -26.09 20.06 -7.39
C LYS A 35 -24.67 20.26 -7.92
N VAL A 36 -23.76 20.67 -7.05
CA VAL A 36 -22.31 20.73 -7.34
C VAL A 36 -21.69 19.35 -7.14
N ILE A 37 -20.77 18.97 -8.04
CA ILE A 37 -19.98 17.75 -7.88
C ILE A 37 -18.96 17.97 -6.77
N THR A 38 -19.08 17.20 -5.69
CA THR A 38 -18.12 17.19 -4.58
C THR A 38 -17.02 16.14 -4.80
N LEU A 39 -15.93 16.23 -4.04
CA LEU A 39 -14.86 15.23 -4.07
C LEU A 39 -15.37 13.83 -3.68
N TYR A 40 -16.29 13.74 -2.73
CA TYR A 40 -16.96 12.48 -2.36
C TYR A 40 -17.77 11.89 -3.51
N LYS A 41 -18.37 12.74 -4.34
CA LYS A 41 -19.10 12.28 -5.52
C LYS A 41 -18.14 11.74 -6.58
N VAL A 42 -17.01 12.43 -6.79
CA VAL A 42 -15.94 11.98 -7.67
C VAL A 42 -15.42 10.61 -7.25
N SER A 43 -15.10 10.42 -5.97
CA SER A 43 -14.60 9.13 -5.47
C SER A 43 -15.63 8.01 -5.59
N GLY A 44 -16.90 8.29 -5.30
CA GLY A 44 -17.98 7.31 -5.49
C GLY A 44 -18.18 6.91 -6.95
N THR A 45 -18.13 7.87 -7.87
CA THR A 45 -18.22 7.60 -9.32
C THR A 45 -17.02 6.81 -9.82
N PHE A 46 -15.81 7.14 -9.34
CA PHE A 46 -14.61 6.39 -9.65
C PHE A 46 -14.70 4.95 -9.14
N GLN A 47 -15.09 4.75 -7.89
CA GLN A 47 -15.23 3.42 -7.29
C GLN A 47 -16.19 2.54 -8.10
N LYS A 48 -17.32 3.11 -8.55
CA LYS A 48 -18.29 2.37 -9.37
C LYS A 48 -17.69 1.93 -10.71
N ALA A 49 -16.99 2.82 -11.41
CA ALA A 49 -16.33 2.50 -12.67
C ALA A 49 -15.17 1.50 -12.49
N TYR A 50 -14.41 1.66 -11.40
CA TYR A 50 -13.31 0.77 -11.03
C TYR A 50 -13.82 -0.64 -10.74
N SER A 51 -14.80 -0.80 -9.86
CA SER A 51 -15.38 -2.12 -9.52
C SER A 51 -16.03 -2.82 -10.71
N ALA A 52 -16.53 -2.08 -11.70
CA ALA A 52 -17.04 -2.67 -12.94
C ALA A 52 -15.94 -3.20 -13.88
N THR A 53 -14.72 -2.66 -13.76
CA THR A 53 -13.58 -2.99 -14.64
C THR A 53 -12.60 -3.96 -13.98
N ALA A 54 -12.37 -3.83 -12.68
CA ALA A 54 -11.37 -4.59 -11.94
C ALA A 54 -11.80 -6.06 -11.80
N ARG A 55 -11.14 -6.95 -12.55
CA ARG A 55 -11.37 -8.41 -12.51
C ARG A 55 -10.09 -9.12 -12.09
N VAL A 56 -10.21 -10.24 -11.39
CA VAL A 56 -9.05 -11.05 -10.96
C VAL A 56 -8.20 -11.50 -12.15
N GLN A 57 -8.84 -11.96 -13.23
CA GLN A 57 -8.16 -12.35 -14.48
C GLN A 57 -7.28 -11.24 -15.09
N LEU A 58 -7.67 -9.99 -14.85
CA LEU A 58 -6.93 -8.83 -15.34
C LEU A 58 -5.67 -8.61 -14.50
N ALA A 59 -5.76 -8.81 -13.19
CA ALA A 59 -4.61 -8.83 -12.29
C ALA A 59 -3.65 -9.99 -12.64
N GLU A 60 -4.16 -11.21 -12.84
CA GLU A 60 -3.36 -12.37 -13.26
C GLU A 60 -2.59 -12.09 -14.56
N LYS A 61 -3.27 -11.51 -15.57
CA LYS A 61 -2.62 -11.12 -16.83
C LYS A 61 -1.55 -10.05 -16.60
N ALA A 62 -1.83 -9.05 -15.78
CA ALA A 62 -0.87 -8.01 -15.46
C ALA A 62 0.37 -8.58 -14.76
N PHE A 63 0.19 -9.47 -13.77
CA PHE A 63 1.27 -10.17 -13.08
C PHE A 63 2.16 -10.95 -14.05
N ARG A 64 1.54 -11.72 -14.97
CA ARG A 64 2.28 -12.43 -16.02
C ARG A 64 3.10 -11.48 -16.91
N VAL A 65 2.57 -10.31 -17.25
CA VAL A 65 3.28 -9.31 -18.08
C VAL A 65 4.44 -8.67 -17.32
N THR A 66 4.30 -8.45 -16.01
CA THR A 66 5.36 -7.89 -15.17
C THR A 66 6.39 -8.92 -14.72
N GLY A 67 6.18 -10.21 -15.03
CA GLY A 67 7.01 -11.29 -14.50
C GLY A 67 6.82 -11.50 -13.00
N ILE A 68 5.71 -11.02 -12.44
CA ILE A 68 5.31 -11.34 -11.06
C ILE A 68 4.57 -12.67 -11.16
N GLU A 69 5.19 -13.72 -10.63
CA GLU A 69 4.57 -15.03 -10.53
C GLU A 69 3.87 -15.15 -9.16
N PRO A 70 2.78 -15.94 -9.02
CA PRO A 70 2.26 -16.30 -7.71
C PRO A 70 3.38 -16.85 -6.82
N ASN A 71 3.29 -16.65 -5.49
CA ASN A 71 4.30 -17.17 -4.56
C ASN A 71 4.52 -18.66 -4.80
N ASN A 72 5.72 -19.01 -5.27
CA ASN A 72 6.11 -20.39 -5.50
C ASN A 72 7.03 -20.80 -4.35
N PRO A 73 6.53 -21.59 -3.37
CA PRO A 73 7.32 -22.00 -2.21
C PRO A 73 8.49 -22.93 -2.58
N ASP A 74 8.48 -23.53 -3.77
CA ASP A 74 9.60 -24.34 -4.27
C ASP A 74 10.76 -23.48 -4.80
N ILE A 75 10.51 -22.19 -5.10
CA ILE A 75 11.50 -21.25 -5.64
C ILE A 75 11.91 -20.22 -4.57
N ILE A 76 10.98 -19.75 -3.76
CA ILE A 76 11.22 -18.74 -2.72
C ILE A 76 11.26 -19.44 -1.36
N SER A 77 12.47 -19.60 -0.81
CA SER A 77 12.64 -20.11 0.57
C SER A 77 12.03 -19.13 1.58
N GLU A 78 11.54 -19.63 2.70
CA GLU A 78 11.11 -18.81 3.84
C GLU A 78 12.22 -17.85 4.31
N ASP A 79 13.49 -18.22 4.13
CA ASP A 79 14.64 -17.36 4.42
C ASP A 79 14.66 -16.05 3.62
N CYS A 80 13.99 -15.99 2.46
CA CYS A 80 13.85 -14.77 1.68
C CYS A 80 12.92 -13.73 2.34
N TYR A 81 12.09 -14.15 3.30
CA TYR A 81 11.25 -13.28 4.11
C TYR A 81 11.85 -12.98 5.49
N SER A 82 12.99 -13.61 5.82
CA SER A 82 13.66 -13.38 7.10
C SER A 82 14.14 -11.93 7.23
N PRO A 83 14.05 -11.34 8.43
CA PRO A 83 14.58 -10.02 8.68
C PRO A 83 16.09 -10.00 8.40
N SER A 84 16.60 -8.87 7.92
CA SER A 84 18.05 -8.70 7.74
C SER A 84 18.76 -8.93 9.06
N LEU A 85 19.85 -9.70 9.04
CA LEU A 85 20.77 -9.78 10.16
C LEU A 85 21.31 -8.38 10.45
N VAL A 86 20.97 -7.82 11.60
CA VAL A 86 21.53 -6.55 12.05
C VAL A 86 22.95 -6.84 12.51
N VAL A 87 23.93 -6.59 11.64
CA VAL A 87 25.33 -6.56 12.05
C VAL A 87 25.57 -5.22 12.73
N LEU A 88 25.41 -5.19 14.05
CA LEU A 88 26.03 -4.15 14.87
C LEU A 88 27.54 -4.44 14.81
N ALA A 89 28.26 -3.72 13.97
CA ALA A 89 29.71 -3.73 14.06
C ALA A 89 30.06 -3.33 15.49
N VAL A 90 30.65 -4.25 16.25
CA VAL A 90 31.31 -3.91 17.51
C VAL A 90 32.43 -2.98 17.10
N LEU A 91 32.24 -1.69 17.35
CA LEU A 91 33.29 -0.70 17.18
C LEU A 91 34.33 -1.08 18.23
N ASP A 92 35.39 -1.72 17.76
CA ASP A 92 36.47 -2.28 18.54
C ASP A 92 36.90 -1.29 19.62
N ASN A 93 36.56 -1.60 20.87
CA ASN A 93 37.14 -0.98 22.03
C ASN A 93 37.59 -2.14 22.89
N ASP A 94 38.86 -2.48 22.69
CA ASP A 94 39.63 -3.51 23.37
C ASP A 94 39.39 -3.47 24.89
N CYS A 95 38.52 -4.35 25.38
CA CYS A 95 38.44 -4.72 26.78
C CYS A 95 37.86 -6.13 26.87
N THR A 96 38.75 -7.10 26.80
CA THR A 96 38.48 -8.49 27.20
C THR A 96 37.96 -8.53 28.62
N VAL A 97 36.69 -8.92 28.77
CA VAL A 97 36.19 -9.55 30.00
C VAL A 97 35.42 -10.80 29.61
N ALA A 98 35.97 -11.95 30.00
CA ALA A 98 35.34 -13.24 29.81
C ALA A 98 34.11 -13.38 30.72
N VAL A 99 32.94 -13.70 30.15
CA VAL A 99 31.77 -14.16 30.90
C VAL A 99 31.17 -15.37 30.19
N ALA A 100 31.02 -16.46 30.95
CA ALA A 100 30.57 -17.79 30.52
C ALA A 100 29.07 -17.83 30.15
N PRO A 101 28.58 -18.86 29.43
CA PRO A 101 27.19 -18.94 28.99
C PRO A 101 26.27 -19.46 30.09
N GLY A 102 25.28 -18.66 30.49
CA GLY A 102 24.21 -19.04 31.41
C GLY A 102 22.86 -18.44 30.98
N GLU A 103 22.03 -19.32 30.41
CA GLU A 103 20.56 -19.43 30.46
C GLU A 103 19.65 -18.17 30.57
N ASN A 104 18.96 -17.89 29.46
CA ASN A 104 17.51 -17.67 29.30
C ASN A 104 16.66 -16.92 30.35
N GLU A 105 16.66 -15.58 30.35
CA GLU A 105 15.43 -14.82 30.66
C GLU A 105 15.46 -13.49 29.88
N VAL A 106 14.74 -13.42 28.75
CA VAL A 106 14.46 -12.15 28.07
C VAL A 106 13.01 -11.78 28.39
N SER A 107 12.85 -10.85 29.32
CA SER A 107 11.59 -10.14 29.54
C SER A 107 11.14 -9.50 28.21
N PRO A 108 9.85 -9.59 27.83
CA PRO A 108 9.37 -8.89 26.65
C PRO A 108 9.33 -7.40 26.98
N SER A 109 10.35 -6.66 26.56
CA SER A 109 10.33 -5.20 26.60
C SER A 109 9.41 -4.71 25.48
N THR A 110 8.10 -4.68 25.75
CA THR A 110 7.14 -3.94 24.93
C THR A 110 7.55 -2.47 24.95
N SER A 111 8.07 -1.97 23.84
CA SER A 111 8.22 -0.54 23.62
C SER A 111 6.82 0.08 23.65
N GLN A 112 6.47 0.69 24.79
CA GLN A 112 5.29 1.54 24.88
C GLN A 112 5.53 2.72 23.95
N ILE A 113 4.79 2.74 22.83
CA ILE A 113 4.63 3.95 22.05
C ILE A 113 3.78 4.91 22.86
N ASP A 114 4.43 5.87 23.53
CA ASP A 114 3.76 7.04 24.07
C ASP A 114 3.26 7.88 22.88
N VAL A 115 2.05 7.59 22.42
CA VAL A 115 1.37 8.46 21.48
C VAL A 115 0.81 9.63 22.28
N SER A 116 1.67 10.59 22.58
CA SER A 116 1.25 11.91 23.04
C SER A 116 0.50 12.60 21.89
N ILE A 117 -0.82 12.37 21.83
CA ILE A 117 -1.70 13.13 20.95
C ILE A 117 -1.75 14.55 21.53
N GLN A 118 -1.00 15.47 20.93
CA GLN A 118 -1.22 16.89 21.18
C GLN A 118 -2.65 17.21 20.73
N SER A 119 -3.51 17.43 21.72
CA SER A 119 -4.90 17.83 21.56
C SER A 119 -4.97 19.10 20.70
N ILE A 120 -5.60 18.99 19.53
CA ILE A 120 -5.85 20.13 18.65
C ILE A 120 -7.01 20.92 19.28
N VAL A 121 -6.69 22.09 19.85
CA VAL A 121 -7.69 23.04 20.35
C VAL A 121 -8.50 23.59 19.15
N PRO A 122 -9.85 23.58 19.18
CA PRO A 122 -10.64 24.20 18.13
C PRO A 122 -10.47 25.73 18.14
N LEU A 123 -10.30 26.32 16.95
CA LEU A 123 -10.27 27.77 16.75
C LEU A 123 -11.62 28.41 17.14
N PRO A 124 -11.62 29.56 17.85
CA PRO A 124 -12.84 30.26 18.24
C PRO A 124 -13.61 30.75 17.01
N ARG A 125 -14.92 30.54 17.02
CA ARG A 125 -15.84 31.16 16.05
C ARG A 125 -16.05 32.61 16.48
N HIS A 126 -15.81 33.53 15.56
CA HIS A 126 -16.19 34.93 15.73
C HIS A 126 -17.72 35.03 15.69
N GLU A 127 -18.30 35.79 16.62
CA GLU A 127 -19.73 36.14 16.66
C GLU A 127 -20.17 36.94 15.44
#